data_AF-A0A4Y8Q9H2-F1
#
_entry.id   AF-A0A4Y8Q9H2-F1
#
_cell.length_a   1.000
_cell.length_b   1.000
_cell.length_c   1.000
_cell.angle_alpha   90.00
_cell.angle_beta   90.00
_cell.angle_gamma   90.00
#
_symmetry.space_group_name_H-M   'P 1'
#
loop_
_entity.id
_entity.type
_entity.pdbx_description
1 polymer ?
#
loop_
_entity_poly.entity_id
_entity_poly.type
_entity_poly.pdbx_seq_one_letter_code
_entity_poly.pdbx_strand_id
1 'polypeptide(L)'
;MISEGGDALNPTLARSRKLHAVIRTVILFLFSYYISTLVKGGDIEYYLAPRMVRYEKWAVIALFVVSLVQLYETLTLLFNEKKTELPACDCGHDHEEQQSPIKSALIYVLFLIPLAAGFLLPNTELGSAVFVQKGVQLTGSSVLGSTAGGLSSGTADSSADTAAPAIPADPSTLSQADLNKLFPNKLMQVFVNHGIALFKQPLIDVTEKQFMETLATVNLYLDNYVDKQIRISGFVYHMDNLGPNQYVLGRLAVGCCAADAIPVGVVVEGAEPMKLGNDSWVSVKGTIAKTKIGSQNVLLVRASETEKIKKPQTGFYVYRDSGFYLAQ
;
A
#
# COMPACT_ATOMS: atom_id res chain seq x y z
N MET A 1 -5.85 2.52 71.69
CA MET A 1 -4.86 1.63 71.06
C MET A 1 -5.52 1.06 69.82
N ILE A 2 -4.84 1.21 68.70
CA ILE A 2 -5.37 1.11 67.34
C ILE A 2 -5.79 -0.33 67.03
N SER A 3 -6.99 -0.48 66.47
CA SER A 3 -7.61 -1.72 66.04
C SER A 3 -6.86 -2.29 64.83
N GLU A 4 -6.27 -3.48 64.98
CA GLU A 4 -5.80 -4.31 63.86
C GLU A 4 -7.02 -4.85 63.10
N GLY A 5 -7.46 -4.10 62.09
CA GLY A 5 -8.40 -4.57 61.08
C GLY A 5 -7.62 -5.15 59.90
N GLY A 6 -7.27 -6.44 59.97
CA GLY A 6 -6.78 -7.18 58.82
C GLY A 6 -7.91 -7.34 57.80
N ASP A 7 -7.88 -6.55 56.73
CA ASP A 7 -8.76 -6.70 55.57
C ASP A 7 -8.49 -8.06 54.91
N ALA A 8 -9.31 -9.05 55.25
CA ALA A 8 -9.37 -10.32 54.55
C ALA A 8 -9.89 -10.09 53.12
N LEU A 9 -8.97 -9.96 52.17
CA LEU A 9 -9.27 -9.90 50.73
C LEU A 9 -10.21 -11.04 50.31
N ASN A 10 -11.36 -10.67 49.74
CA ASN A 10 -12.38 -11.61 49.26
C ASN A 10 -11.77 -12.60 48.22
N PRO A 11 -11.82 -13.93 48.46
CA PRO A 11 -11.14 -14.93 47.63
C PRO A 11 -11.62 -14.96 46.17
N THR A 12 -12.85 -14.50 45.90
CA THR A 12 -13.39 -14.40 44.54
C THR A 12 -12.72 -13.30 43.73
N LEU A 13 -12.42 -12.15 44.35
CA LEU A 13 -11.72 -11.04 43.72
C LEU A 13 -10.28 -11.43 43.39
N ALA A 14 -9.56 -12.05 44.33
CA ALA A 14 -8.19 -12.52 44.13
C ALA A 14 -8.06 -13.52 42.95
N ARG A 15 -9.03 -14.44 42.80
CA ARG A 15 -9.10 -15.37 41.67
C ARG A 15 -9.36 -14.66 40.34
N SER A 16 -10.22 -13.64 40.34
CA SER A 16 -10.49 -12.81 39.15
C SER A 16 -9.24 -12.06 38.70
N ARG A 17 -8.48 -11.47 39.64
CA ARG A 17 -7.23 -10.73 39.32
C ARG A 17 -6.20 -11.63 38.64
N LYS A 18 -5.97 -12.83 39.19
CA LYS A 18 -5.07 -13.84 38.62
C LYS A 18 -5.50 -14.24 37.20
N LEU A 19 -6.80 -14.42 36.97
CA LEU A 19 -7.34 -14.75 35.66
C LEU A 19 -7.11 -13.61 34.64
N HIS A 20 -7.35 -12.36 35.02
CA HIS A 20 -7.12 -11.20 34.16
C HIS A 20 -5.63 -11.04 33.77
N ALA A 21 -4.72 -11.24 34.72
CA ALA A 21 -3.28 -11.20 34.47
C ALA A 21 -2.82 -12.29 33.48
N VAL A 22 -3.32 -13.52 33.66
CA VAL A 22 -3.05 -14.64 32.73
C VAL A 22 -3.60 -14.35 31.33
N ILE A 23 -4.87 -13.93 31.23
CA ILE A 23 -5.50 -13.62 29.93
C ILE A 23 -4.73 -12.53 29.19
N ARG A 24 -4.37 -11.43 29.87
CA ARG A 24 -3.60 -10.32 29.27
C ARG A 24 -2.24 -10.78 28.75
N THR A 25 -1.53 -11.57 29.55
CA THR A 25 -0.21 -12.11 29.16
C THR A 25 -0.31 -13.02 27.95
N VAL A 26 -1.31 -13.92 27.92
CA VAL A 26 -1.55 -14.82 26.79
C VAL A 26 -1.88 -14.03 25.52
N ILE A 27 -2.77 -13.03 25.60
CA ILE A 27 -3.14 -12.20 24.44
C ILE A 27 -1.90 -11.48 23.88
N LEU A 28 -1.07 -10.83 24.72
CA LEU A 28 0.13 -10.15 24.25
C LEU A 28 1.16 -11.10 23.62
N PHE A 29 1.34 -12.27 24.22
CA PHE A 29 2.23 -13.27 23.66
C PHE A 29 1.73 -13.77 22.31
N LEU A 30 0.42 -13.99 22.16
CA LEU A 30 -0.18 -14.40 20.89
C LEU A 30 -0.04 -13.32 19.81
N PHE A 31 -0.22 -12.04 20.13
CA PHE A 31 0.05 -10.95 19.17
C PHE A 31 1.53 -10.91 18.78
N SER A 32 2.43 -10.94 19.75
CA SER A 32 3.87 -10.94 19.48
C SER A 32 4.29 -12.13 18.61
N TYR A 33 3.77 -13.32 18.90
CA TYR A 33 3.98 -14.53 18.12
C TYR A 33 3.41 -14.40 16.71
N TYR A 34 2.14 -13.99 16.57
CA TYR A 34 1.48 -13.82 15.28
C TYR A 34 2.27 -12.87 14.37
N ILE A 35 2.56 -11.66 14.83
CA ILE A 35 3.30 -10.68 14.03
C ILE A 35 4.71 -11.21 13.70
N SER A 36 5.37 -11.90 14.63
CA SER A 36 6.65 -12.57 14.35
C SER A 36 6.55 -13.61 13.24
N THR A 37 5.45 -14.37 13.15
CA THR A 37 5.23 -15.33 12.05
C THR A 37 5.05 -14.62 10.71
N LEU A 38 4.30 -13.51 10.66
CA LEU A 38 4.11 -12.70 9.45
C LEU A 38 5.42 -12.09 8.95
N VAL A 39 6.24 -11.56 9.86
CA VAL A 39 7.54 -10.97 9.53
C VAL A 39 8.52 -12.02 8.99
N LYS A 40 8.51 -13.23 9.55
CA LYS A 40 9.39 -14.32 9.10
C LYS A 40 8.93 -14.96 7.80
N GLY A 41 7.62 -15.02 7.57
CA GLY A 41 7.02 -15.60 6.36
C GLY A 41 7.17 -14.72 5.13
N GLY A 42 7.52 -13.43 5.27
CA GLY A 42 7.52 -12.47 4.15
C GLY A 42 6.12 -11.99 3.78
N ASP A 43 5.08 -12.67 4.26
CA ASP A 43 3.66 -12.32 4.09
C ASP A 43 3.31 -10.93 4.63
N ILE A 44 4.15 -10.34 5.48
CA ILE A 44 3.92 -8.97 5.95
C ILE A 44 3.94 -7.94 4.82
N GLU A 45 4.58 -8.23 3.68
CA GLU A 45 4.59 -7.35 2.51
C GLU A 45 3.22 -7.26 1.82
N TYR A 46 2.29 -8.19 2.09
CA TYR A 46 0.89 -8.05 1.68
C TYR A 46 0.16 -6.92 2.42
N TYR A 47 0.63 -6.56 3.61
CA TYR A 47 -0.03 -5.60 4.48
C TYR A 47 0.75 -4.30 4.65
N LEU A 48 2.08 -4.34 4.55
CA LEU A 48 2.96 -3.24 4.90
C LEU A 48 4.00 -2.99 3.81
N ALA A 49 4.26 -1.71 3.52
CA ALA A 49 5.34 -1.34 2.61
C ALA A 49 6.71 -1.81 3.14
N PRO A 50 7.65 -2.28 2.30
CA PRO A 50 8.98 -2.76 2.73
C PRO A 50 9.74 -1.77 3.63
N ARG A 51 9.56 -0.46 3.41
CA ARG A 51 10.15 0.60 4.24
C ARG A 51 9.66 0.57 5.70
N MET A 52 8.41 0.18 5.92
CA MET A 52 7.77 0.13 7.24
C MET A 52 8.09 -1.16 8.00
N VAL A 53 8.42 -2.24 7.29
CA VAL A 53 8.78 -3.54 7.88
C VAL A 53 9.93 -3.43 8.88
N ARG A 54 10.86 -2.48 8.67
CA ARG A 54 11.95 -2.25 9.63
C ARG A 54 11.44 -1.75 10.98
N TYR A 55 10.46 -0.85 11.01
CA TYR A 55 9.86 -0.36 12.25
C TYR A 55 9.02 -1.46 12.92
N GLU A 56 8.31 -2.25 12.12
CA GLU A 56 7.54 -3.38 12.63
C GLU A 56 8.41 -4.42 13.34
N LYS A 57 9.60 -4.72 12.80
CA LYS A 57 10.58 -5.59 13.48
C LYS A 57 10.94 -5.08 14.87
N TRP A 58 11.16 -3.77 15.02
CA TRP A 58 11.44 -3.18 16.33
C TRP A 58 10.21 -3.18 17.25
N ALA A 59 9.03 -2.91 16.71
CA ALA A 59 7.78 -2.96 17.46
C ALA A 59 7.51 -4.37 18.02
N VAL A 60 7.75 -5.42 17.22
CA VAL A 60 7.62 -6.83 17.66
C VAL A 60 8.60 -7.16 18.78
N ILE A 61 9.85 -6.70 18.69
CA ILE A 61 10.85 -6.91 19.75
C ILE A 61 10.39 -6.22 21.04
N ALA A 62 9.95 -4.96 20.96
CA ALA A 62 9.45 -4.23 22.12
C ALA A 62 8.22 -4.93 22.75
N LEU A 63 7.26 -5.34 21.92
CA LEU A 63 6.06 -6.06 22.34
C LEU A 63 6.42 -7.41 23.00
N PHE A 64 7.43 -8.11 22.47
CA PHE A 64 7.93 -9.35 23.06
C PHE A 64 8.53 -9.11 24.44
N VAL A 65 9.37 -8.08 24.62
CA VAL A 65 9.93 -7.72 25.93
C VAL A 65 8.83 -7.38 26.94
N VAL A 66 7.82 -6.60 26.54
CA VAL A 66 6.66 -6.30 27.39
C VAL A 66 5.92 -7.57 27.78
N SER A 67 5.76 -8.53 26.85
CA SER A 67 5.13 -9.82 27.16
C SER A 67 5.93 -10.66 28.16
N LEU A 68 7.27 -10.60 28.13
CA LEU A 68 8.13 -11.31 29.09
C LEU A 68 8.06 -10.70 30.49
N VAL A 69 8.02 -9.36 30.60
CA VAL A 69 7.86 -8.68 31.90
C VAL A 69 6.50 -9.02 32.51
N GLN A 70 5.41 -8.95 31.72
CA GLN A 70 4.08 -9.34 32.20
C GLN A 70 3.99 -10.82 32.57
N LEU A 71 4.69 -11.69 31.84
CA LEU A 71 4.78 -13.11 32.18
C LEU A 71 5.48 -13.29 33.53
N TYR A 72 6.62 -12.62 33.77
CA TYR A 72 7.34 -12.70 35.05
C TYR A 72 6.47 -12.24 36.22
N GLU A 73 5.74 -11.13 36.07
CA GLU A 73 4.81 -10.63 37.08
C GLU A 73 3.66 -11.60 37.33
N THR A 74 3.05 -12.12 36.25
CA THR A 74 1.96 -13.11 36.35
C THR A 74 2.43 -14.38 37.05
N LEU A 75 3.62 -14.89 36.72
CA LEU A 75 4.21 -16.04 37.42
C LEU A 75 4.44 -15.73 38.90
N THR A 76 4.96 -14.55 39.21
CA THR A 76 5.18 -14.12 40.60
C THR A 76 3.85 -14.07 41.39
N LEU A 77 2.78 -13.55 40.79
CA LEU A 77 1.43 -13.52 41.38
C LEU A 77 0.79 -14.91 41.55
N LEU A 78 1.13 -15.85 40.66
CA LEU A 78 0.64 -17.22 40.74
C LEU A 78 1.39 -18.03 41.81
N PHE A 79 2.70 -17.86 41.95
CA PHE A 79 3.55 -18.65 42.85
C PHE A 79 3.76 -18.05 44.24
N ASN A 80 3.56 -16.75 44.43
CA ASN A 80 3.88 -16.07 45.69
C ASN A 80 2.63 -15.42 46.32
N GLU A 81 2.00 -16.11 47.27
CA GLU A 81 0.77 -15.65 47.95
C GLU A 81 0.95 -14.36 48.78
N LYS A 82 2.19 -13.97 49.09
CA LYS A 82 2.50 -12.79 49.91
C LYS A 82 2.62 -11.47 49.14
N LYS A 83 2.59 -11.48 47.81
CA LYS A 83 2.58 -10.26 46.98
C LYS A 83 1.20 -10.09 46.33
N THR A 84 0.24 -9.61 47.11
CA THR A 84 -1.12 -9.26 46.63
C THR A 84 -1.21 -7.83 46.11
N GLU A 85 -0.08 -7.13 46.02
CA GLU A 85 0.01 -5.81 45.41
C GLU A 85 0.87 -5.94 44.16
N LEU A 86 0.21 -5.84 43.00
CA LEU A 86 0.88 -5.37 41.80
C LEU A 86 1.60 -4.08 42.18
N PRO A 87 2.92 -3.96 41.97
CA PRO A 87 3.49 -2.63 41.88
C PRO A 87 2.69 -1.96 40.77
N ALA A 88 1.90 -0.95 41.12
CA ALA A 88 1.33 -0.05 40.14
C ALA A 88 2.54 0.58 39.45
N CYS A 89 3.02 -0.04 38.37
CA CYS A 89 3.87 0.64 37.41
C CYS A 89 2.99 1.71 36.80
N ASP A 90 3.07 2.86 37.48
CA ASP A 90 2.55 4.17 37.21
C ASP A 90 2.89 4.57 35.78
N CYS A 91 2.10 4.05 34.85
CA CYS A 91 2.03 4.45 33.46
C CYS A 91 0.56 4.79 33.17
N GLY A 92 0.01 5.73 33.94
CA GLY A 92 -1.09 6.62 33.55
C GLY A 92 -2.26 6.02 32.77
N HIS A 93 -2.72 4.82 33.12
CA HIS A 93 -3.99 4.29 32.63
C HIS A 93 -4.78 3.76 33.82
N ASP A 94 -5.77 4.57 34.21
CA ASP A 94 -6.88 4.22 35.07
C ASP A 94 -7.64 3.02 34.49
N HIS A 95 -7.08 1.82 34.63
CA HIS A 95 -7.81 0.58 34.55
C HIS A 95 -8.09 0.12 35.98
N GLU A 96 -8.68 1.02 36.74
CA GLU A 96 -9.13 0.75 38.10
C GLU A 96 -10.12 -0.41 38.06
N GLU A 97 -9.80 -1.40 38.87
CA GLU A 97 -10.34 -2.75 38.94
C GLU A 97 -11.73 -2.75 39.60
N GLN A 98 -12.67 -2.01 39.02
CA GLN A 98 -14.07 -1.85 39.44
C GLN A 98 -15.01 -1.86 38.21
N GLN A 99 -14.63 -2.53 37.12
CA GLN A 99 -15.49 -2.62 35.92
C GLN A 99 -16.26 -3.93 35.89
N SER A 100 -17.58 -3.84 35.69
CA SER A 100 -18.51 -4.95 35.47
C SER A 100 -17.89 -6.05 34.58
N PRO A 101 -18.08 -7.35 34.87
CA PRO A 101 -17.50 -8.46 34.11
C PRO A 101 -17.81 -8.39 32.60
N ILE A 102 -18.92 -7.74 32.23
CA ILE A 102 -19.32 -7.51 30.84
C ILE A 102 -18.38 -6.52 30.14
N LYS A 103 -17.94 -5.45 30.82
CA LYS A 103 -17.01 -4.46 30.25
C LYS A 103 -15.64 -5.09 30.00
N SER A 104 -15.13 -5.85 30.97
CA SER A 104 -13.87 -6.59 30.83
C SER A 104 -13.94 -7.62 29.70
N ALA A 105 -15.07 -8.33 29.56
CA ALA A 105 -15.29 -9.24 28.44
C ALA A 105 -15.26 -8.51 27.09
N LEU A 106 -15.94 -7.37 26.97
CA LEU A 106 -15.94 -6.56 25.72
C LEU A 106 -14.54 -6.10 25.33
N ILE A 107 -13.70 -5.69 26.30
CA ILE A 107 -12.32 -5.28 26.03
C ILE A 107 -11.50 -6.48 25.52
N TYR A 108 -11.59 -7.65 26.14
CA TYR A 108 -10.83 -8.80 25.65
C TYR A 108 -11.32 -9.27 24.27
N VAL A 109 -12.62 -9.23 24.02
CA VAL A 109 -13.18 -9.53 22.69
C VAL A 109 -12.62 -8.57 21.64
N LEU A 110 -12.46 -7.29 21.95
CA LEU A 110 -11.84 -6.30 21.04
C LEU A 110 -10.42 -6.69 20.62
N PHE A 111 -9.64 -7.33 21.50
CA PHE A 111 -8.29 -7.82 21.19
C PHE A 111 -8.28 -9.21 20.53
N LEU A 112 -9.22 -10.09 20.90
CA LEU A 112 -9.30 -11.44 20.35
C LEU A 112 -9.82 -11.46 18.91
N ILE A 113 -10.71 -10.53 18.53
CA ILE A 113 -11.22 -10.44 17.15
C ILE A 113 -10.10 -10.28 16.12
N PRO A 114 -9.23 -9.25 16.17
CA PRO A 114 -8.17 -9.08 15.18
C PRO A 114 -7.16 -10.23 15.21
N LEU A 115 -6.89 -10.81 16.37
CA LEU A 115 -6.01 -11.97 16.51
C LEU A 115 -6.62 -13.21 15.84
N ALA A 116 -7.90 -13.49 16.11
CA ALA A 116 -8.63 -14.58 15.47
C ALA A 116 -8.72 -14.36 13.96
N ALA A 117 -9.05 -13.15 13.51
CA ALA A 117 -9.08 -12.82 12.10
C ALA A 117 -7.71 -13.09 11.43
N GLY A 118 -6.61 -12.71 12.08
CA GLY A 118 -5.27 -12.97 11.56
C GLY A 118 -4.92 -14.45 11.42
N PHE A 119 -5.34 -15.30 12.36
CA PHE A 119 -5.07 -16.75 12.30
C PHE A 119 -6.07 -17.53 11.44
N LEU A 120 -7.33 -17.10 11.35
CA LEU A 120 -8.40 -17.82 10.65
C LEU A 120 -8.50 -17.42 9.18
N LEU A 121 -8.15 -16.17 8.82
CA LEU A 121 -8.24 -15.70 7.45
C LEU A 121 -6.94 -16.02 6.70
N PRO A 122 -7.02 -16.47 5.44
CA PRO A 122 -5.83 -16.62 4.62
C PRO A 122 -5.19 -15.25 4.39
N ASN A 123 -3.87 -15.24 4.25
CA ASN A 123 -3.16 -14.04 3.84
C ASN A 123 -3.57 -13.68 2.40
N THR A 124 -4.49 -12.74 2.26
CA THR A 124 -5.00 -12.28 0.97
C THR A 124 -4.42 -10.93 0.62
N GLU A 125 -4.11 -10.77 -0.65
CA GLU A 125 -3.74 -9.50 -1.21
C GLU A 125 -4.94 -8.66 -1.63
N LEU A 126 -4.69 -7.36 -1.76
CA LEU A 126 -5.61 -6.44 -2.39
C LEU A 126 -5.53 -6.64 -3.91
N GLY A 127 -6.58 -7.16 -4.52
CA GLY A 127 -6.70 -7.30 -5.97
C GLY A 127 -7.65 -6.26 -6.59
N SER A 128 -8.25 -6.65 -7.70
CA SER A 128 -9.29 -5.94 -8.45
C SER A 128 -10.47 -5.46 -7.61
N ALA A 129 -10.75 -6.11 -6.46
CA ALA A 129 -11.77 -5.66 -5.51
C ALA A 129 -11.57 -4.21 -5.02
N VAL A 130 -10.32 -3.75 -4.89
CA VAL A 130 -10.04 -2.35 -4.52
C VAL A 130 -10.39 -1.40 -5.65
N PHE A 131 -10.25 -1.84 -6.90
CA PHE A 131 -10.56 -1.03 -8.09
C PHE A 131 -12.07 -0.78 -8.17
N VAL A 132 -12.88 -1.77 -7.80
CA VAL A 132 -14.35 -1.64 -7.70
C VAL A 132 -14.74 -0.64 -6.62
N GLN A 133 -14.11 -0.68 -5.45
CA GLN A 133 -14.48 0.16 -4.30
C GLN A 133 -13.93 1.59 -4.38
N LYS A 134 -12.69 1.77 -4.85
CA LYS A 134 -11.97 3.06 -4.84
C LYS A 134 -11.92 3.74 -6.21
N GLY A 135 -12.29 3.07 -7.29
CA GLY A 135 -12.09 3.55 -8.66
C GLY A 135 -10.61 3.54 -9.06
N VAL A 136 -10.34 3.70 -10.37
CA VAL A 136 -8.99 3.58 -10.93
C VAL A 136 -8.43 4.93 -11.32
N GLN A 137 -7.18 5.21 -10.91
CA GLN A 137 -6.45 6.38 -11.38
C GLN A 137 -5.75 6.06 -12.71
N LEU A 138 -6.33 6.59 -13.78
CA LEU A 138 -5.82 6.45 -15.16
C LEU A 138 -5.04 7.70 -15.63
N THR A 139 -5.00 8.75 -14.82
CA THR A 139 -4.28 10.00 -15.13
C THR A 139 -3.11 10.21 -14.18
N GLY A 140 -2.02 10.77 -14.70
CA GLY A 140 -0.75 10.95 -13.97
C GLY A 140 -0.86 11.90 -12.77
N SER A 141 -1.78 12.88 -12.81
CA SER A 141 -1.95 13.88 -11.74
C SER A 141 -2.37 13.26 -10.40
N SER A 142 -3.17 12.20 -10.43
CA SER A 142 -3.61 11.48 -9.23
C SER A 142 -2.51 10.62 -8.60
N VAL A 143 -1.59 10.10 -9.42
CA VAL A 143 -0.42 9.31 -8.97
C VAL A 143 0.57 10.19 -8.18
N LEU A 144 0.61 11.49 -8.50
CA LEU A 144 1.49 12.48 -7.90
C LEU A 144 0.87 13.15 -6.65
N GLY A 145 -0.46 13.28 -6.62
CA GLY A 145 -1.22 14.01 -5.60
C GLY A 145 -1.35 13.33 -4.23
N SER A 146 -0.99 12.06 -4.07
CA SER A 146 -1.18 11.31 -2.81
C SER A 146 -0.29 11.75 -1.63
N THR A 147 0.43 12.87 -1.74
CA THR A 147 1.17 13.52 -0.65
C THR A 147 0.81 14.98 -0.42
N ALA A 148 -0.23 15.51 -1.05
CA ALA A 148 -0.70 16.86 -0.79
C ALA A 148 -2.17 16.82 -0.36
N GLY A 149 -2.39 16.85 0.95
CA GLY A 149 -3.68 17.30 1.46
C GLY A 149 -3.99 18.68 0.88
N GLY A 150 -5.13 18.78 0.19
CA GLY A 150 -5.70 20.04 -0.29
C GLY A 150 -4.85 20.79 -1.31
N LEU A 151 -5.08 20.52 -2.61
CA LEU A 151 -5.03 21.60 -3.58
C LEU A 151 -6.17 21.42 -4.58
N SER A 152 -7.03 22.42 -4.59
CA SER A 152 -8.22 22.57 -5.44
C SER A 152 -7.93 22.19 -6.88
N SER A 153 -8.88 21.49 -7.49
CA SER A 153 -8.96 21.32 -8.94
C SER A 153 -9.02 22.71 -9.60
N GLY A 154 -7.87 23.19 -10.04
CA GLY A 154 -7.78 24.26 -11.01
C GLY A 154 -8.11 23.67 -12.37
N THR A 155 -9.28 24.05 -12.89
CA THR A 155 -9.75 23.76 -14.25
C THR A 155 -8.70 24.23 -15.27
N ALA A 156 -7.87 23.31 -15.76
CA ALA A 156 -7.08 23.52 -16.95
C ALA A 156 -7.91 23.08 -18.16
N ASP A 157 -8.67 24.02 -18.69
CA ASP A 157 -9.29 23.96 -20.01
C ASP A 157 -8.26 23.50 -21.04
N SER A 158 -8.43 22.29 -21.55
CA SER A 158 -7.64 21.74 -22.66
C SER A 158 -8.40 21.96 -23.95
N SER A 159 -8.50 23.23 -24.34
CA SER A 159 -8.92 23.65 -25.67
C SER A 159 -7.68 24.16 -26.41
N ALA A 160 -6.96 23.24 -27.07
CA ALA A 160 -6.04 23.58 -28.14
C ALA A 160 -5.88 22.35 -29.04
N ASP A 161 -6.73 22.30 -30.05
CA ASP A 161 -6.60 21.45 -31.23
C ASP A 161 -5.39 21.95 -32.04
N THR A 162 -4.19 21.61 -31.57
CA THR A 162 -2.94 21.86 -32.29
C THR A 162 -2.38 20.50 -32.66
N ALA A 163 -2.27 20.25 -33.97
CA ALA A 163 -1.68 19.05 -34.53
C ALA A 163 -0.38 18.68 -33.80
N ALA A 164 -0.29 17.41 -33.37
CA ALA A 164 0.89 16.88 -32.70
C ALA A 164 2.15 17.21 -33.53
N PRO A 165 3.22 17.76 -32.94
CA PRO A 165 4.46 17.99 -33.66
C PRO A 165 4.92 16.67 -34.28
N ALA A 166 5.27 16.68 -35.57
CA ALA A 166 5.83 15.51 -36.23
C ALA A 166 7.12 15.11 -35.50
N ILE A 167 7.07 14.00 -34.76
CA ILE A 167 8.22 13.48 -34.01
C ILE A 167 9.27 13.02 -35.04
N PRO A 168 10.52 13.53 -35.00
CA PRO A 168 11.56 13.08 -35.91
C PRO A 168 11.87 11.60 -35.73
N ALA A 169 12.30 10.94 -36.82
CA ALA A 169 12.48 9.49 -36.90
C ALA A 169 13.53 8.90 -35.92
N ASP A 170 14.43 9.72 -35.36
CA ASP A 170 15.37 9.30 -34.31
C ASP A 170 15.52 10.36 -33.20
N PRO A 171 14.90 10.15 -32.03
CA PRO A 171 14.99 11.02 -30.85
C PRO A 171 16.40 11.24 -30.30
N SER A 172 17.36 10.37 -30.61
CA SER A 172 18.74 10.50 -30.16
C SER A 172 19.51 11.61 -30.89
N THR A 173 18.99 12.06 -32.04
CA THR A 173 19.60 13.11 -32.87
C THR A 173 19.10 14.53 -32.54
N LEU A 174 18.12 14.65 -31.63
CA LEU A 174 17.53 15.93 -31.25
C LEU A 174 18.48 16.78 -30.41
N SER A 175 18.53 18.08 -30.71
CA SER A 175 19.26 19.05 -29.90
C SER A 175 18.62 19.20 -28.51
N GLN A 176 19.41 19.61 -27.51
CA GLN A 176 18.88 19.85 -26.16
C GLN A 176 17.82 20.97 -26.15
N ALA A 177 17.92 21.95 -27.05
CA ALA A 177 16.94 23.02 -27.18
C ALA A 177 15.58 22.50 -27.68
N ASP A 178 15.57 21.55 -28.61
CA ASP A 178 14.34 20.95 -29.13
C ASP A 178 13.72 19.99 -28.10
N LEU A 179 14.54 19.23 -27.37
CA LEU A 179 14.07 18.41 -26.25
C LEU A 179 13.40 19.27 -25.16
N ASN A 180 13.97 20.43 -24.83
CA ASN A 180 13.38 21.33 -23.84
C ASN A 180 12.02 21.92 -24.29
N LYS A 181 11.79 22.06 -25.61
CA LYS A 181 10.49 22.47 -26.14
C LYS A 181 9.44 21.37 -26.03
N LEU A 182 9.85 20.12 -26.28
CA LEU A 182 8.97 18.96 -26.13
C LEU A 182 8.59 18.74 -24.68
N PHE A 183 9.53 18.92 -23.74
CA PHE A 183 9.33 18.67 -22.32
C PHE A 183 9.35 19.97 -21.50
N PRO A 184 8.33 20.86 -21.65
CA PRO A 184 8.25 22.04 -20.80
C PRO A 184 8.05 21.61 -19.35
N ASN A 185 8.60 22.37 -18.40
CA ASN A 185 8.39 22.07 -17.00
C ASN A 185 6.94 22.34 -16.61
N LYS A 186 6.13 21.27 -16.52
CA LYS A 186 4.71 21.32 -16.14
C LYS A 186 4.48 21.01 -14.66
N LEU A 187 5.48 20.48 -13.95
CA LEU A 187 5.34 20.00 -12.58
C LEU A 187 6.62 20.16 -11.76
N MET A 188 7.65 19.36 -12.04
CA MET A 188 8.98 19.50 -11.47
C MET A 188 10.04 19.17 -12.51
N GLN A 189 11.23 19.76 -12.37
CA GLN A 189 12.35 19.57 -13.30
C GLN A 189 12.78 18.09 -13.42
N VAL A 190 12.64 17.31 -12.35
CA VAL A 190 12.96 15.88 -12.38
C VAL A 190 12.09 15.09 -13.37
N PHE A 191 10.82 15.48 -13.57
CA PHE A 191 9.94 14.86 -14.56
C PHE A 191 10.32 15.25 -16.00
N VAL A 192 10.87 16.45 -16.18
CA VAL A 192 11.44 16.88 -17.49
C VAL A 192 12.64 16.01 -17.83
N ASN A 193 13.59 15.87 -16.90
CA ASN A 193 14.81 15.09 -17.09
C ASN A 193 14.47 13.61 -17.33
N HIS A 194 13.55 13.04 -16.54
CA HIS A 194 13.03 11.69 -16.75
C HIS A 194 12.36 11.56 -18.11
N GLY A 195 11.55 12.54 -18.49
CA GLY A 195 10.85 12.56 -19.77
C GLY A 195 11.81 12.46 -20.96
N ILE A 196 12.82 13.31 -20.96
CA ILE A 196 13.88 13.31 -21.98
C ILE A 196 14.63 11.96 -21.98
N ALA A 197 14.97 11.43 -20.81
CA ALA A 197 15.67 10.15 -20.70
C ALA A 197 14.86 8.99 -21.27
N LEU A 198 13.57 8.90 -20.94
CA LEU A 198 12.66 7.88 -21.49
C LEU A 198 12.44 8.06 -22.99
N PHE A 199 12.35 9.30 -23.47
CA PHE A 199 12.08 9.59 -24.88
C PHE A 199 13.22 9.15 -25.81
N LYS A 200 14.45 9.10 -25.31
CA LYS A 200 15.61 8.56 -26.05
C LYS A 200 15.62 7.03 -26.13
N GLN A 201 14.82 6.34 -25.31
CA GLN A 201 14.77 4.89 -25.34
C GLN A 201 13.92 4.39 -26.52
N PRO A 202 14.33 3.30 -27.19
CA PRO A 202 13.53 2.67 -28.25
C PRO A 202 12.31 1.93 -27.68
N LEU A 203 12.44 1.41 -26.45
CA LEU A 203 11.39 0.76 -25.67
C LEU A 203 11.42 1.35 -24.27
N ILE A 204 10.31 1.96 -23.85
CA ILE A 204 10.12 2.46 -22.49
C ILE A 204 9.77 1.27 -21.61
N ASP A 205 10.70 0.81 -20.78
CA ASP A 205 10.45 -0.31 -19.85
C ASP A 205 10.00 0.21 -18.49
N VAL A 206 8.73 -0.02 -18.13
CA VAL A 206 8.15 0.45 -16.87
C VAL A 206 8.49 -0.53 -15.76
N THR A 207 9.58 -0.23 -15.06
CA THR A 207 10.07 -1.03 -13.93
C THR A 207 9.22 -0.84 -12.67
N GLU A 208 9.24 -1.81 -11.76
CA GLU A 208 8.51 -1.75 -10.48
C GLU A 208 8.96 -0.55 -9.62
N LYS A 209 10.27 -0.29 -9.57
CA LYS A 209 10.86 0.78 -8.75
C LYS A 209 10.37 2.16 -9.18
N GLN A 210 10.21 2.40 -10.48
CA GLN A 210 9.82 3.71 -11.04
C GLN A 210 8.47 3.66 -11.76
N PHE A 211 7.61 2.72 -11.38
CA PHE A 211 6.34 2.48 -12.06
C PHE A 211 5.47 3.75 -12.04
N MET A 212 5.31 4.35 -10.85
CA MET A 212 4.49 5.53 -10.63
C MET A 212 5.05 6.75 -11.37
N GLU A 213 6.35 6.99 -11.26
CA GLU A 213 7.05 8.13 -11.85
C GLU A 213 7.06 8.05 -13.36
N THR A 214 7.26 6.85 -13.92
CA THR A 214 7.26 6.63 -15.37
C THR A 214 5.88 6.84 -15.96
N LEU A 215 4.83 6.29 -15.33
CA LEU A 215 3.46 6.54 -15.78
C LEU A 215 3.04 8.00 -15.61
N ALA A 216 3.47 8.67 -14.54
CA ALA A 216 3.21 10.08 -14.35
C ALA A 216 3.89 10.94 -15.43
N THR A 217 5.17 10.68 -15.72
CA THR A 217 5.92 11.35 -16.80
C THR A 217 5.29 11.13 -18.16
N VAL A 218 4.96 9.87 -18.50
CA VAL A 218 4.34 9.56 -19.79
C VAL A 218 2.98 10.24 -19.92
N ASN A 219 2.15 10.25 -18.87
CA ASN A 219 0.87 10.97 -18.90
C ASN A 219 1.04 12.49 -19.02
N LEU A 220 2.02 13.08 -18.33
CA LEU A 220 2.27 14.52 -18.34
C LEU A 220 2.68 15.05 -19.73
N TYR A 221 3.37 14.20 -20.51
CA TYR A 221 3.88 14.48 -21.84
C TYR A 221 3.33 13.52 -22.90
N LEU A 222 2.09 13.05 -22.72
CA LEU A 222 1.51 11.96 -23.50
C LEU A 222 1.59 12.19 -25.01
N ASP A 223 1.40 13.43 -25.46
CA ASP A 223 1.49 13.83 -26.87
C ASP A 223 2.85 13.52 -27.49
N ASN A 224 3.93 13.64 -26.71
CA ASN A 224 5.28 13.37 -27.18
C ASN A 224 5.58 11.87 -27.26
N TYR A 225 4.83 11.05 -26.52
CA TYR A 225 5.07 9.61 -26.46
C TYR A 225 4.17 8.80 -27.39
N VAL A 226 3.25 9.43 -28.11
CA VAL A 226 2.43 8.73 -29.12
C VAL A 226 3.36 8.00 -30.10
N ASP A 227 2.98 6.78 -30.46
CA ASP A 227 3.71 5.87 -31.35
C ASP A 227 5.03 5.30 -30.79
N LYS A 228 5.44 5.65 -29.56
CA LYS A 228 6.54 4.98 -28.87
C LYS A 228 6.14 3.60 -28.35
N GLN A 229 7.11 2.70 -28.29
CA GLN A 229 6.94 1.38 -27.67
C GLN A 229 7.09 1.47 -26.16
N ILE A 230 6.22 0.79 -25.43
CA ILE A 230 6.23 0.68 -23.97
C ILE A 230 6.03 -0.77 -23.53
N ARG A 231 6.69 -1.18 -22.45
CA ARG A 231 6.46 -2.43 -21.74
C ARG A 231 5.99 -2.13 -20.33
N ILE A 232 4.86 -2.72 -19.94
CA ILE A 232 4.24 -2.53 -18.62
C ILE A 232 3.73 -3.86 -18.13
N SER A 233 3.90 -4.14 -16.84
CA SER A 233 3.31 -5.31 -16.20
C SER A 233 2.32 -4.89 -15.12
N GLY A 234 1.27 -5.69 -14.95
CA GLY A 234 0.19 -5.43 -14.00
C GLY A 234 -0.80 -6.58 -13.98
N PHE A 235 -1.84 -6.44 -13.15
CA PHE A 235 -2.97 -7.35 -13.19
C PHE A 235 -4.09 -6.78 -14.04
N VAL A 236 -4.87 -7.66 -14.65
CA VAL A 236 -6.01 -7.30 -15.47
C VAL A 236 -7.20 -6.90 -14.60
N TYR A 237 -7.85 -5.80 -14.97
CA TYR A 237 -9.14 -5.38 -14.41
C TYR A 237 -10.08 -4.96 -15.54
N HIS A 238 -11.23 -5.63 -15.64
CA HIS A 238 -12.30 -5.26 -16.54
C HIS A 238 -13.19 -4.21 -15.89
N MET A 239 -13.37 -3.08 -16.58
CA MET A 239 -14.17 -1.94 -16.13
C MET A 239 -15.32 -1.71 -17.11
N ASP A 240 -16.51 -1.42 -16.60
CA ASP A 240 -17.76 -1.39 -17.41
C ASP A 240 -17.81 -0.28 -18.48
N ASN A 241 -17.00 0.77 -18.37
CA ASN A 241 -17.02 1.95 -19.26
C ASN A 241 -15.91 1.94 -20.32
N LEU A 242 -15.30 0.79 -20.59
CA LEU A 242 -14.27 0.62 -21.61
C LEU A 242 -14.82 0.00 -22.90
N GLY A 243 -14.09 0.18 -24.01
CA GLY A 243 -14.41 -0.48 -25.27
C GLY A 243 -14.32 -2.01 -25.17
N PRO A 244 -14.93 -2.77 -26.10
CA PRO A 244 -15.03 -4.23 -26.01
C PRO A 244 -13.66 -4.96 -26.06
N ASN A 245 -12.64 -4.29 -26.60
CA ASN A 245 -11.27 -4.80 -26.70
C ASN A 245 -10.33 -4.16 -25.66
N GLN A 246 -10.87 -3.47 -24.66
CA GLN A 246 -10.11 -2.70 -23.69
C GLN A 246 -10.25 -3.25 -22.28
N TYR A 247 -9.16 -3.16 -21.52
CA TYR A 247 -9.11 -3.49 -20.11
C TYR A 247 -8.12 -2.56 -19.41
N VAL A 248 -8.18 -2.51 -18.08
CA VAL A 248 -7.16 -1.81 -17.29
C VAL A 248 -6.05 -2.80 -16.96
N LEU A 249 -4.81 -2.40 -17.24
CA LEU A 249 -3.63 -3.02 -16.66
C LEU A 249 -3.26 -2.23 -15.40
N GLY A 250 -3.55 -2.82 -14.25
CA GLY A 250 -3.50 -2.15 -12.95
C GLY A 250 -2.35 -2.61 -12.06
N ARG A 251 -1.97 -1.71 -11.15
CA ARG A 251 -1.16 -1.96 -9.95
C ARG A 251 -1.80 -1.23 -8.78
N LEU A 252 -1.42 -1.58 -7.57
CA LEU A 252 -1.80 -0.84 -6.37
C LEU A 252 -0.58 -0.07 -5.84
N ALA A 253 -0.72 1.25 -5.77
CA ALA A 253 0.27 2.13 -5.17
C ALA A 253 0.04 2.17 -3.65
N VAL A 254 1.08 1.90 -2.86
CA VAL A 254 1.00 1.85 -1.39
C VAL A 254 2.00 2.82 -0.78
N GLY A 255 1.58 3.59 0.23
CA GLY A 255 2.45 4.51 0.95
C GLY A 255 3.11 3.83 2.14
N CYS A 256 2.30 3.31 3.06
CA CYS A 256 2.74 2.69 4.31
C CYS A 256 2.10 1.33 4.56
N CYS A 257 0.84 1.13 4.18
CA CYS A 257 0.10 -0.10 4.44
C CYS A 257 -1.03 -0.33 3.44
N ALA A 258 -1.51 -1.57 3.34
CA ALA A 258 -2.64 -1.98 2.51
C ALA A 258 -3.87 -1.02 2.57
N ALA A 259 -4.16 -0.43 3.74
CA ALA A 259 -5.29 0.49 3.90
C ALA A 259 -5.19 1.75 3.02
N ASP A 260 -3.96 2.24 2.78
CA ASP A 260 -3.70 3.42 1.96
C ASP A 260 -3.55 3.10 0.45
N ALA A 261 -3.76 1.84 0.05
CA ALA A 261 -3.57 1.41 -1.33
C ALA A 261 -4.47 2.19 -2.31
N ILE A 262 -3.87 2.68 -3.40
CA ILE A 262 -4.52 3.43 -4.47
C ILE A 262 -4.41 2.65 -5.78
N PRO A 263 -5.53 2.31 -6.43
CA PRO A 263 -5.56 1.78 -7.79
C PRO A 263 -4.92 2.73 -8.80
N VAL A 264 -3.86 2.29 -9.46
CA VAL A 264 -3.21 3.00 -10.57
C VAL A 264 -3.16 2.09 -11.78
N GLY A 265 -3.37 2.61 -12.98
CA GLY A 265 -3.35 1.76 -14.16
C GLY A 265 -3.33 2.52 -15.47
N VAL A 266 -3.27 1.73 -16.53
CA VAL A 266 -3.34 2.21 -17.92
C VAL A 266 -4.40 1.44 -18.66
N VAL A 267 -5.04 2.07 -19.64
CA VAL A 267 -5.95 1.37 -20.55
C VAL A 267 -5.11 0.60 -21.55
N VAL A 268 -5.42 -0.66 -21.75
CA VAL A 268 -4.80 -1.50 -22.77
C VAL A 268 -5.88 -1.92 -23.76
N GLU A 269 -5.59 -1.77 -25.06
CA GLU A 269 -6.38 -2.31 -26.15
C GLU A 269 -5.62 -3.48 -26.76
N GLY A 270 -6.23 -4.67 -26.81
CA GLY A 270 -5.57 -5.88 -27.28
C GLY A 270 -6.54 -6.90 -27.84
N ALA A 271 -5.99 -7.97 -28.44
CA ALA A 271 -6.78 -9.08 -28.94
C ALA A 271 -7.32 -9.92 -27.78
N GLU A 272 -8.62 -10.22 -27.82
CA GLU A 272 -9.30 -11.16 -26.92
C GLU A 272 -9.12 -10.88 -25.41
N PRO A 273 -9.36 -9.65 -24.93
CA PRO A 273 -9.14 -9.30 -23.52
C PRO A 273 -9.99 -10.14 -22.56
N MET A 274 -11.13 -10.67 -23.03
CA MET A 274 -12.03 -11.52 -22.25
C MET A 274 -11.41 -12.89 -21.89
N LYS A 275 -10.32 -13.32 -22.54
CA LYS A 275 -9.56 -14.52 -22.14
C LYS A 275 -8.68 -14.30 -20.91
N LEU A 276 -8.52 -13.05 -20.49
CA LEU A 276 -7.80 -12.67 -19.29
C LEU A 276 -8.82 -12.36 -18.20
N GLY A 277 -8.88 -13.17 -17.15
CA GLY A 277 -9.75 -12.87 -16.00
C GLY A 277 -9.19 -11.73 -15.16
N ASN A 278 -10.04 -11.11 -14.35
CA ASN A 278 -9.57 -10.19 -13.30
C ASN A 278 -8.47 -10.84 -12.45
N ASP A 279 -7.53 -10.03 -11.97
CA ASP A 279 -6.38 -10.46 -11.16
C ASP A 279 -5.34 -11.34 -11.89
N SER A 280 -5.51 -11.56 -13.19
CA SER A 280 -4.50 -12.23 -14.02
C SER A 280 -3.31 -11.31 -14.27
N TRP A 281 -2.13 -11.77 -13.89
CA TRP A 281 -0.87 -11.06 -14.07
C TRP A 281 -0.34 -11.19 -15.50
N VAL A 282 -0.10 -10.05 -16.15
CA VAL A 282 0.41 -10.01 -17.53
C VAL A 282 1.49 -8.95 -17.70
N SER A 283 2.39 -9.21 -18.64
CA SER A 283 3.33 -8.24 -19.21
C SER A 283 2.82 -7.86 -20.60
N VAL A 284 2.56 -6.57 -20.81
CA VAL A 284 2.08 -6.03 -22.08
C VAL A 284 3.19 -5.22 -22.72
N LYS A 285 3.50 -5.54 -23.97
CA LYS A 285 4.33 -4.72 -24.84
C LYS A 285 3.48 -4.17 -25.97
N GLY A 286 3.54 -2.86 -26.18
CA GLY A 286 2.69 -2.23 -27.17
C GLY A 286 3.05 -0.79 -27.45
N THR A 287 2.23 -0.17 -28.28
CA THR A 287 2.42 1.19 -28.76
C THR A 287 1.55 2.16 -27.99
N ILE A 288 2.14 3.27 -27.55
CA ILE A 288 1.45 4.32 -26.82
C ILE A 288 0.49 5.06 -27.76
N ALA A 289 -0.72 5.26 -27.27
CA ALA A 289 -1.80 5.97 -27.93
C ALA A 289 -2.60 6.78 -26.91
N LYS A 290 -3.63 7.47 -27.40
CA LYS A 290 -4.59 8.21 -26.58
C LYS A 290 -5.97 7.59 -26.73
N THR A 291 -6.72 7.54 -25.63
CA THR A 291 -8.17 7.30 -25.65
C THR A 291 -8.87 8.32 -24.77
N LYS A 292 -10.19 8.45 -24.91
CA LYS A 292 -11.02 9.31 -24.06
C LYS A 292 -11.87 8.46 -23.13
N ILE A 293 -11.82 8.78 -21.84
CA ILE A 293 -12.77 8.28 -20.85
C ILE A 293 -13.49 9.50 -20.27
N GLY A 294 -14.79 9.61 -20.55
CA GLY A 294 -15.54 10.84 -20.30
C GLY A 294 -14.92 12.02 -21.08
N SER A 295 -14.54 13.08 -20.36
CA SER A 295 -13.88 14.26 -20.93
C SER A 295 -12.34 14.22 -20.88
N GLN A 296 -11.75 13.19 -20.27
CA GLN A 296 -10.31 13.12 -20.05
C GLN A 296 -9.60 12.30 -21.13
N ASN A 297 -8.51 12.85 -21.68
CA ASN A 297 -7.56 12.07 -22.48
C ASN A 297 -6.70 11.23 -21.53
N VAL A 298 -6.68 9.92 -21.76
CA VAL A 298 -5.91 8.97 -20.95
C VAL A 298 -4.95 8.17 -21.82
N LEU A 299 -3.86 7.71 -21.22
CA LEU A 299 -2.89 6.83 -21.85
C LEU A 299 -3.57 5.50 -22.23
N LEU A 300 -3.47 5.17 -23.52
CA LEU A 300 -3.83 3.88 -24.09
C LEU A 300 -2.56 3.16 -24.54
N VAL A 301 -2.46 1.85 -24.28
CA VAL A 301 -1.43 1.00 -24.87
C VAL A 301 -2.11 0.03 -25.83
N ARG A 302 -1.78 0.11 -27.13
CA ARG A 302 -2.21 -0.89 -28.11
C ARG A 302 -1.27 -2.08 -28.02
N ALA A 303 -1.73 -3.16 -27.41
CA ALA A 303 -0.94 -4.35 -27.18
C ALA A 303 -0.54 -5.01 -28.49
N SER A 304 0.77 -5.11 -28.72
CA SER A 304 1.35 -5.95 -29.77
C SER A 304 1.64 -7.37 -29.27
N GLU A 305 1.91 -7.50 -27.96
CA GLU A 305 2.24 -8.74 -27.28
C GLU A 305 1.71 -8.69 -25.86
N THR A 306 1.15 -9.79 -25.38
CA THR A 306 0.67 -9.94 -24.01
C THR A 306 1.06 -11.32 -23.50
N GLU A 307 1.92 -11.34 -22.48
CA GLU A 307 2.43 -12.55 -21.87
C GLU A 307 1.83 -12.71 -20.48
N LYS A 308 1.27 -13.90 -20.16
CA LYS A 308 0.90 -14.22 -18.79
C LYS A 308 2.17 -14.47 -17.98
N ILE A 309 2.35 -13.69 -16.92
CA ILE A 309 3.50 -13.82 -16.02
C ILE A 309 3.03 -14.35 -14.67
N LYS A 310 3.95 -14.97 -13.93
CA LYS A 310 3.70 -15.20 -12.50
C LYS A 310 3.63 -13.85 -11.80
N LYS A 311 2.73 -13.74 -10.84
CA LYS A 311 2.68 -12.60 -9.93
C LYS A 311 4.08 -12.36 -9.34
N PRO A 312 4.57 -11.12 -9.33
CA PRO A 312 5.84 -10.78 -8.69
C PRO A 312 5.79 -11.10 -7.18
N GLN A 313 6.79 -11.83 -6.69
CA GLN A 313 6.94 -12.10 -5.24
C GLN A 313 7.31 -10.82 -4.48
N THR A 314 8.14 -9.99 -5.10
CA THR A 314 8.48 -8.63 -4.69
C THR A 314 7.89 -7.64 -5.68
N GLY A 315 7.47 -6.45 -5.25
CA GLY A 315 6.93 -5.44 -6.17
C GLY A 315 5.50 -5.75 -6.66
N PHE A 316 4.75 -6.54 -5.89
CA PHE A 316 3.30 -6.69 -6.08
C PHE A 316 2.60 -5.32 -6.03
N TYR A 317 2.87 -4.58 -4.96
CA TYR A 317 2.58 -3.15 -4.84
C TYR A 317 3.68 -2.32 -5.47
N VAL A 318 3.30 -1.13 -5.95
CA VAL A 318 4.23 -0.11 -6.43
C VAL A 318 4.35 0.99 -5.39
N TYR A 319 5.53 1.60 -5.31
CA TYR A 319 5.86 2.58 -4.30
C TYR A 319 6.48 3.80 -4.97
N ARG A 320 6.39 4.95 -4.29
CA ARG A 320 7.12 6.14 -4.71
C ARG A 320 8.63 5.92 -4.58
N ASP A 321 9.38 6.19 -5.63
CA ASP A 321 10.84 6.15 -5.59
C ASP A 321 11.37 7.45 -4.98
N SER A 322 11.71 7.44 -3.69
CA SER A 322 12.32 8.61 -3.05
C SER A 322 13.61 9.06 -3.73
N GLY A 323 14.36 8.12 -4.32
CA GLY A 323 15.60 8.44 -5.04
C GLY A 323 15.36 9.25 -6.32
N PHE A 324 14.20 9.07 -6.95
CA PHE A 324 13.78 9.86 -8.10
C PHE A 324 13.72 11.35 -7.74
N TYR A 325 12.97 11.70 -6.70
CA TYR A 325 12.74 13.11 -6.33
C TYR A 325 13.96 13.81 -5.72
N LEU A 326 14.95 13.05 -5.26
CA LEU A 326 16.19 13.57 -4.68
C LEU A 326 17.32 13.70 -5.71
N ALA A 327 17.17 13.13 -6.91
CA ALA A 327 18.10 13.32 -8.01
C ALA A 327 17.88 14.72 -8.62
N GLN A 328 18.68 15.69 -8.17
CA GLN A 328 18.80 17.02 -8.80
C GLN A 328 19.94 17.02 -9.81
#